data_AF-A0A2L2XN50-F1
#
_entry.id   AF-A0A2L2XN50-F1
#
_cell.length_a   1.000
_cell.length_b   1.000
_cell.length_c   1.000
_cell.angle_alpha   90.00
_cell.angle_beta   90.00
_cell.angle_gamma   90.00
#
_symmetry.space_group_name_H-M   'P 1'
#
loop_
_entity.id
_entity.type
_entity.pdbx_description
1 polymer ?
#
loop_
_entity_poly.entity_id
_entity_poly.type
_entity_poly.pdbx_seq_one_letter_code
_entity_poly.pdbx_strand_id
1 'polypeptide(L)'
;MVGRGGKFKGEDFIRPGRLKLFVGVVIVADKDFIETFSRQKKAFLRKFSREADKQKSDSSPAVEHKKVLDWFESWLKGEAEAVSGKRERARERLKERVKEREQGALSFEQFVDMVLEQTKELLAERDIEINYSLPGQSLGISESWKCVKVFGNNDIYYRIGRTRPRKGPRKGEELLVLDLVMDGYKKQVFVPLLDRKEIIEENIGSDLERELPKVEATGKYRFKMLLPFDLVEKGDVKETAKKFVDFISATKHHLNELGVN
;
A
#
# COMPACT_ATOMS: atom_id res chain seq x y z
N MET A 1 49.82 -21.45 -45.03
CA MET A 1 48.56 -22.12 -45.44
C MET A 1 47.43 -21.32 -44.82
N VAL A 2 46.47 -20.71 -45.55
CA VAL A 2 45.51 -21.26 -46.52
C VAL A 2 44.51 -22.21 -45.82
N GLY A 3 43.21 -21.92 -45.75
CA GLY A 3 42.47 -20.67 -46.04
C GLY A 3 41.00 -20.89 -46.45
N ARG A 4 40.25 -19.78 -46.67
CA ARG A 4 38.85 -19.68 -47.18
C ARG A 4 37.76 -20.15 -46.17
N GLY A 5 36.52 -19.65 -46.22
CA GLY A 5 35.97 -18.51 -46.97
C GLY A 5 34.42 -18.52 -47.05
N GLY A 6 33.78 -17.34 -47.14
CA GLY A 6 32.32 -17.20 -47.36
C GLY A 6 31.83 -15.74 -47.25
N LYS A 7 31.14 -15.21 -48.28
CA LYS A 7 30.64 -13.81 -48.36
C LYS A 7 29.31 -13.72 -49.13
N PHE A 8 28.40 -12.84 -48.67
CA PHE A 8 27.22 -12.23 -49.34
C PHE A 8 26.83 -10.97 -48.50
N LYS A 9 26.30 -9.81 -48.95
CA LYS A 9 25.98 -9.21 -50.27
C LYS A 9 24.95 -9.98 -51.12
N GLY A 10 23.75 -9.47 -51.41
CA GLY A 10 23.11 -8.17 -51.10
C GLY A 10 21.59 -8.28 -51.41
N GLU A 11 20.83 -7.28 -51.87
CA GLU A 11 21.09 -5.88 -52.27
C GLU A 11 19.81 -5.03 -52.01
N ASP A 12 19.88 -3.72 -52.27
CA ASP A 12 18.81 -2.73 -52.12
C ASP A 12 17.63 -2.89 -53.11
N PHE A 13 16.47 -2.28 -52.81
CA PHE A 13 15.58 -1.72 -53.84
C PHE A 13 14.85 -0.43 -53.40
N ILE A 14 14.37 0.36 -54.36
CA ILE A 14 14.38 1.84 -54.26
C ILE A 14 12.98 2.52 -54.38
N ARG A 15 12.59 3.21 -53.30
CA ARG A 15 11.77 4.46 -53.24
C ARG A 15 10.37 4.43 -53.94
N PRO A 16 9.76 5.55 -54.42
CA PRO A 16 8.74 6.25 -53.61
C PRO A 16 7.38 6.51 -54.31
N GLY A 17 6.31 6.68 -53.52
CA GLY A 17 4.96 7.07 -53.99
C GLY A 17 4.38 8.29 -53.26
N ARG A 18 3.60 9.12 -53.97
CA ARG A 18 3.02 10.39 -53.47
C ARG A 18 1.69 10.22 -52.74
N LEU A 19 1.34 11.22 -51.91
CA LEU A 19 -0.01 11.44 -51.39
C LEU A 19 -1.07 11.49 -52.51
N LYS A 20 -2.26 10.98 -52.20
CA LYS A 20 -3.51 11.74 -52.39
C LYS A 20 -4.39 11.56 -51.17
N LEU A 21 -4.83 12.66 -50.55
CA LEU A 21 -6.01 12.62 -49.69
C LEU A 21 -7.25 12.54 -50.58
N PHE A 22 -8.22 11.73 -50.19
CA PHE A 22 -9.64 11.99 -50.41
C PHE A 22 -10.36 11.71 -49.10
N VAL A 23 -10.93 12.74 -48.49
CA VAL A 23 -11.57 12.65 -47.17
C VAL A 23 -13.00 12.13 -47.36
N GLY A 24 -13.13 10.82 -47.52
CA GLY A 24 -14.39 10.14 -47.28
C GLY A 24 -14.64 10.09 -45.77
N VAL A 25 -15.56 10.92 -45.26
CA VAL A 25 -15.97 10.89 -43.84
C VAL A 25 -16.82 9.64 -43.61
N VAL A 26 -16.16 8.50 -43.43
CA VAL A 26 -16.81 7.30 -42.90
C VAL A 26 -17.09 7.57 -41.44
N ILE A 27 -18.34 7.89 -41.12
CA ILE A 27 -18.81 7.94 -39.73
C ILE A 27 -18.88 6.48 -39.24
N VAL A 28 -17.73 5.99 -38.74
CA VAL A 28 -17.69 4.78 -37.92
C VAL A 28 -18.38 5.12 -36.60
N ALA A 29 -19.71 4.98 -36.59
CA ALA A 29 -20.50 5.09 -35.38
C ALA A 29 -20.05 3.98 -34.43
N ASP A 30 -19.37 4.37 -33.36
CA ASP A 30 -18.69 3.44 -32.46
C ASP A 30 -19.69 2.43 -31.86
N LYS A 31 -19.27 1.17 -31.64
CA LYS A 31 -20.18 0.14 -31.13
C LYS A 31 -20.74 0.54 -29.77
N ASP A 32 -19.88 1.10 -28.91
CA ASP A 32 -20.22 1.62 -27.60
C ASP A 32 -21.23 2.77 -27.66
N PHE A 33 -21.19 3.59 -28.72
CA PHE A 33 -22.18 4.64 -28.98
C PHE A 33 -23.52 4.03 -29.42
N ILE A 34 -23.52 3.09 -30.35
CA ILE A 34 -24.74 2.41 -30.84
C ILE A 34 -25.44 1.67 -29.68
N GLU A 35 -24.69 0.97 -28.83
CA GLU A 35 -25.23 0.28 -27.65
C GLU A 35 -25.73 1.26 -26.58
N THR A 36 -24.98 2.32 -26.28
CA THR A 36 -25.39 3.35 -25.31
C THR A 36 -26.65 4.07 -25.76
N PHE A 37 -26.73 4.47 -27.04
CA PHE A 37 -27.92 5.07 -27.63
C PHE A 37 -29.09 4.10 -27.63
N SER A 38 -28.89 2.83 -27.96
CA SER A 38 -29.93 1.80 -27.93
C SER A 38 -30.47 1.54 -26.51
N ARG A 39 -29.59 1.59 -25.49
CA ARG A 39 -29.96 1.50 -24.07
C ARG A 39 -30.75 2.73 -23.62
N GLN A 40 -30.31 3.93 -23.97
CA GLN A 40 -30.99 5.19 -23.65
C GLN A 40 -32.37 5.29 -24.34
N LYS A 41 -32.46 4.96 -25.63
CA LYS A 41 -33.73 4.89 -26.38
C LYS A 41 -34.73 3.92 -25.73
N LYS A 42 -34.29 2.73 -25.31
CA LYS A 42 -35.13 1.77 -24.57
C LYS A 42 -35.57 2.29 -23.19
N ALA A 43 -34.71 3.04 -22.48
CA ALA A 43 -35.04 3.63 -21.19
C ALA A 43 -36.04 4.80 -21.30
N PHE A 44 -35.85 5.68 -22.29
CA PHE A 44 -36.77 6.77 -22.61
C PHE A 44 -38.16 6.23 -22.96
N LEU A 45 -38.25 5.31 -23.93
CA LEU A 45 -39.53 4.72 -24.35
C LEU A 45 -40.27 4.05 -23.18
N ARG A 46 -39.56 3.37 -22.26
CA ARG A 46 -40.16 2.78 -21.05
C ARG A 46 -40.76 3.80 -20.07
N LYS A 47 -40.26 5.04 -20.03
CA LYS A 47 -40.88 6.14 -19.27
C LYS A 47 -42.04 6.72 -20.08
N PHE A 48 -41.80 7.06 -21.34
CA PHE A 48 -42.75 7.73 -22.23
C PHE A 48 -44.06 6.95 -22.43
N SER A 49 -44.00 5.62 -22.57
CA SER A 49 -45.19 4.76 -22.66
C SER A 49 -46.08 4.76 -21.41
N ARG A 50 -45.65 5.33 -20.27
CA ARG A 50 -46.50 5.52 -19.08
C ARG A 50 -47.18 6.90 -19.01
N GLU A 51 -46.77 7.83 -19.86
CA GLU A 51 -47.31 9.20 -19.92
C GLU A 51 -48.19 9.40 -21.16
N ALA A 52 -47.86 8.73 -22.27
CA ALA A 52 -48.64 8.77 -23.52
C ALA A 52 -50.10 8.30 -23.36
N ASP A 53 -50.38 7.34 -22.48
CA ASP A 53 -51.75 6.82 -22.21
C ASP A 53 -52.72 7.89 -21.66
N LYS A 54 -52.26 9.10 -21.33
CA LYS A 54 -53.09 10.21 -20.80
C LYS A 54 -53.40 11.32 -21.80
N GLN A 55 -52.87 11.29 -23.03
CA GLN A 55 -53.16 12.32 -24.03
C GLN A 55 -53.44 11.71 -25.41
N LYS A 56 -54.72 11.60 -25.77
CA LYS A 56 -55.14 11.59 -27.18
C LYS A 56 -55.08 13.01 -27.73
N SER A 57 -54.47 13.20 -28.89
CA SER A 57 -54.37 14.47 -29.58
C SER A 57 -54.51 14.24 -31.08
N ASP A 58 -55.42 14.95 -31.75
CA ASP A 58 -55.62 14.86 -33.19
C ASP A 58 -54.58 15.71 -33.94
N SER A 59 -53.28 15.42 -33.73
CA SER A 59 -52.16 16.12 -34.37
C SER A 59 -51.57 15.35 -35.55
N SER A 60 -51.15 16.08 -36.58
CA SER A 60 -50.41 15.50 -37.71
C SER A 60 -49.07 14.90 -37.22
N PRO A 61 -48.72 13.67 -37.62
CA PRO A 61 -47.60 12.92 -37.03
C PRO A 61 -46.24 13.62 -37.16
N ALA A 62 -46.04 14.45 -38.19
CA ALA A 62 -44.81 15.24 -38.34
C ALA A 62 -44.57 16.23 -37.16
N VAL A 63 -45.64 16.75 -36.56
CA VAL A 63 -45.58 17.67 -35.40
C VAL A 63 -45.27 16.89 -34.12
N GLU A 64 -45.82 15.68 -33.99
CA GLU A 64 -45.60 14.80 -32.83
C GLU A 64 -44.17 14.25 -32.82
N HIS A 65 -43.66 13.84 -33.97
CA HIS A 65 -42.27 13.39 -34.13
C HIS A 65 -41.27 14.45 -33.67
N LYS A 66 -41.51 15.74 -33.96
CA LYS A 66 -40.64 16.82 -33.45
C LYS A 66 -40.73 16.94 -31.93
N LYS A 67 -41.94 17.00 -31.34
CA LYS A 67 -42.13 17.09 -29.88
C LYS A 67 -41.42 15.95 -29.14
N VAL A 68 -41.49 14.72 -29.67
CA VAL A 68 -40.81 13.55 -29.09
C VAL A 68 -39.28 13.67 -29.14
N LEU A 69 -38.71 14.28 -30.19
CA LEU A 69 -37.28 14.57 -30.27
C LEU A 69 -36.85 15.69 -29.30
N ASP A 70 -37.61 16.79 -29.23
CA ASP A 70 -37.36 17.90 -28.30
C ASP A 70 -37.40 17.39 -26.82
N TRP A 71 -38.34 16.49 -26.51
CA TRP A 71 -38.43 15.83 -25.20
C TRP A 71 -37.31 14.80 -24.96
N PHE A 72 -36.87 14.06 -25.97
CA PHE A 72 -35.73 13.13 -25.85
C PHE A 72 -34.42 13.89 -25.59
N GLU A 73 -34.18 15.01 -26.25
CA GLU A 73 -33.04 15.89 -25.99
C GLU A 73 -33.08 16.47 -24.57
N SER A 74 -34.24 16.95 -24.12
CA SER A 74 -34.43 17.47 -22.76
C SER A 74 -34.14 16.39 -21.70
N TRP A 75 -34.64 15.17 -21.91
CA TRP A 75 -34.38 14.03 -21.04
C TRP A 75 -32.89 13.62 -21.00
N LEU A 76 -32.19 13.62 -22.14
CA LEU A 76 -30.75 13.35 -22.21
C LEU A 76 -29.93 14.40 -21.45
N LYS A 77 -30.29 15.69 -21.57
CA LYS A 77 -29.63 16.79 -20.85
C LYS A 77 -29.85 16.65 -19.34
N GLY A 78 -31.08 16.35 -18.90
CA GLY A 78 -31.40 16.09 -17.49
C GLY A 78 -30.71 14.86 -16.89
N GLU A 79 -30.54 13.76 -17.65
CA GLU A 79 -29.75 12.61 -17.16
C GLU A 79 -28.24 12.90 -17.13
N ALA A 80 -27.70 13.74 -18.03
CA ALA A 80 -26.30 14.15 -17.99
C ALA A 80 -25.98 14.96 -16.71
N GLU A 81 -26.83 15.91 -16.34
CA GLU A 81 -26.71 16.70 -15.10
C GLU A 81 -26.92 15.84 -13.84
N ALA A 82 -27.89 14.92 -13.86
CA ALA A 82 -28.11 13.99 -12.77
C ALA A 82 -26.94 12.99 -12.58
N VAL A 83 -26.18 12.70 -13.63
CA VAL A 83 -24.97 11.85 -13.58
C VAL A 83 -23.73 12.64 -13.17
N SER A 84 -23.54 13.88 -13.67
CA SER A 84 -22.43 14.74 -13.24
C SER A 84 -22.54 15.05 -11.75
N GLY A 85 -23.69 15.55 -11.28
CA GLY A 85 -23.90 15.88 -9.86
C GLY A 85 -23.79 14.69 -8.91
N LYS A 86 -24.13 13.46 -9.36
CA LYS A 86 -23.88 12.23 -8.59
C LYS A 86 -22.39 11.86 -8.54
N ARG A 87 -21.67 11.99 -9.66
CA ARG A 87 -20.23 11.68 -9.76
C ARG A 87 -19.36 12.72 -9.06
N GLU A 88 -19.82 13.95 -9.00
CA GLU A 88 -19.21 15.07 -8.28
C GLU A 88 -19.42 14.93 -6.77
N ARG A 89 -20.66 14.76 -6.29
CA ARG A 89 -20.94 14.45 -4.87
C ARG A 89 -20.27 13.16 -4.39
N ALA A 90 -20.07 12.16 -5.26
CA ALA A 90 -19.28 10.97 -4.93
C ALA A 90 -17.78 11.26 -4.84
N ARG A 91 -17.24 12.19 -5.64
CA ARG A 91 -15.85 12.67 -5.52
C ARG A 91 -15.65 13.58 -4.32
N GLU A 92 -16.62 14.41 -3.97
CA GLU A 92 -16.60 15.24 -2.75
C GLU A 92 -16.65 14.34 -1.52
N ARG A 93 -17.61 13.43 -1.41
CA ARG A 93 -17.66 12.44 -0.32
C ARG A 93 -16.43 11.54 -0.24
N LEU A 94 -15.77 11.26 -1.37
CA LEU A 94 -14.50 10.54 -1.35
C LEU A 94 -13.35 11.44 -0.85
N LYS A 95 -13.30 12.72 -1.24
CA LYS A 95 -12.33 13.71 -0.71
C LYS A 95 -12.57 14.00 0.78
N GLU A 96 -13.82 14.04 1.24
CA GLU A 96 -14.18 14.19 2.64
C GLU A 96 -13.73 12.97 3.44
N ARG A 97 -14.07 11.75 3.01
CA ARG A 97 -13.61 10.52 3.69
C ARG A 97 -12.11 10.27 3.60
N VAL A 98 -11.43 10.85 2.60
CA VAL A 98 -9.96 10.91 2.55
C VAL A 98 -9.43 11.94 3.53
N LYS A 99 -9.99 13.15 3.60
CA LYS A 99 -9.63 14.18 4.60
C LYS A 99 -9.87 13.72 6.03
N GLU A 100 -10.99 13.07 6.33
CA GLU A 100 -11.27 12.48 7.65
C GLU A 100 -10.21 11.44 8.03
N ARG A 101 -9.70 10.68 7.05
CA ARG A 101 -8.55 9.77 7.24
C ARG A 101 -7.25 10.55 7.45
N GLU A 102 -6.96 11.55 6.62
CA GLU A 102 -5.74 12.39 6.68
C GLU A 102 -5.68 13.29 7.93
N GLN A 103 -6.83 13.63 8.53
CA GLN A 103 -6.93 14.42 9.77
C GLN A 103 -6.92 13.56 11.04
N GLY A 104 -7.13 12.24 10.92
CA GLY A 104 -7.04 11.27 12.03
C GLY A 104 -5.81 10.35 12.00
N ALA A 105 -5.12 10.24 10.86
CA ALA A 105 -3.93 9.40 10.73
C ALA A 105 -2.71 10.06 11.39
N LEU A 106 -2.27 9.49 12.52
CA LEU A 106 -0.97 9.78 13.12
C LEU A 106 0.14 9.57 12.07
N SER A 107 1.16 10.43 12.08
CA SER A 107 2.37 10.16 11.28
C SER A 107 3.05 8.89 11.81
N PHE A 108 3.80 8.18 10.96
CA PHE A 108 4.56 7.00 11.40
C PHE A 108 5.51 7.36 12.56
N GLU A 109 6.11 8.55 12.54
CA GLU A 109 7.02 9.00 13.60
C GLU A 109 6.27 9.21 14.93
N GLN A 110 5.09 9.84 14.89
CA GLN A 110 4.21 10.05 16.05
C GLN A 110 3.68 8.73 16.62
N PHE A 111 3.21 7.83 15.74
CA PHE A 111 2.76 6.49 16.14
C PHE A 111 3.87 5.74 16.87
N VAL A 112 5.10 5.77 16.35
CA VAL A 112 6.23 5.12 17.01
C VAL A 112 6.59 5.82 18.33
N ASP A 113 6.53 7.16 18.43
CA ASP A 113 6.77 7.85 19.71
C ASP A 113 5.75 7.43 20.79
N MET A 114 4.46 7.36 20.45
CA MET A 114 3.41 6.89 21.36
C MET A 114 3.58 5.41 21.74
N VAL A 115 4.00 4.56 20.79
CA VAL A 115 4.32 3.16 21.06
C VAL A 115 5.52 3.05 22.00
N LEU A 116 6.54 3.88 21.84
CA LEU A 116 7.69 3.91 22.74
C LEU A 116 7.27 4.39 24.13
N GLU A 117 6.59 5.53 24.26
CA GLU A 117 6.11 6.06 25.54
C GLU A 117 5.34 4.99 26.34
N GLN A 118 4.36 4.32 25.73
CA GLN A 118 3.61 3.23 26.37
C GLN A 118 4.44 1.96 26.59
N THR A 119 5.44 1.67 25.76
CA THR A 119 6.40 0.58 25.98
C THR A 119 7.26 0.84 27.22
N LYS A 120 7.59 2.10 27.52
CA LYS A 120 8.34 2.48 28.73
C LYS A 120 7.52 2.25 30.00
N GLU A 121 6.25 2.66 30.00
CA GLU A 121 5.33 2.45 31.12
C GLU A 121 5.20 0.94 31.43
N LEU A 122 4.87 0.15 30.42
CA LEU A 122 4.63 -1.30 30.53
C LEU A 122 5.90 -2.14 30.82
N LEU A 123 7.10 -1.58 30.64
CA LEU A 123 8.37 -2.20 31.06
C LEU A 123 8.81 -1.74 32.46
N ALA A 124 8.48 -0.52 32.87
CA ALA A 124 8.64 -0.08 34.25
C ALA A 124 7.75 -0.91 35.22
N GLU A 125 6.55 -1.30 34.78
CA GLU A 125 5.69 -2.29 35.48
C GLU A 125 6.33 -3.68 35.65
N ARG A 126 7.44 -3.97 34.96
CA ARG A 126 8.16 -5.25 34.98
C ARG A 126 9.60 -5.13 35.53
N ASP A 127 9.93 -4.02 36.20
CA ASP A 127 11.28 -3.67 36.67
C ASP A 127 12.35 -3.62 35.56
N ILE A 128 11.95 -3.28 34.31
CA ILE A 128 12.85 -3.17 33.15
C ILE A 128 13.00 -1.68 32.78
N GLU A 129 14.06 -1.04 33.28
CA GLU A 129 14.45 0.29 32.81
C GLU A 129 14.93 0.27 31.35
N ILE A 130 14.51 1.26 30.57
CA ILE A 130 14.92 1.43 29.17
C ILE A 130 15.24 2.88 28.82
N ASN A 131 16.24 3.06 27.96
CA ASN A 131 16.73 4.33 27.48
C ASN A 131 16.55 4.45 25.97
N TYR A 132 15.87 5.51 25.52
CA TYR A 132 15.71 5.81 24.10
C TYR A 132 16.90 6.59 23.57
N SER A 133 17.46 6.13 22.45
CA SER A 133 18.50 6.85 21.72
C SER A 133 18.06 7.03 20.28
N LEU A 134 17.83 8.28 19.88
CA LEU A 134 17.47 8.66 18.52
C LEU A 134 18.74 9.17 17.81
N PRO A 135 19.35 8.38 16.90
CA PRO A 135 20.66 8.73 16.33
C PRO A 135 20.66 10.00 15.46
N GLY A 136 19.52 10.40 14.91
CA GLY A 136 19.40 11.47 13.91
C GLY A 136 18.53 12.67 14.31
N GLN A 137 17.90 12.69 15.50
CA GLN A 137 16.95 13.76 15.86
C GLN A 137 17.62 15.15 15.95
N SER A 138 18.91 15.21 16.28
CA SER A 138 19.73 16.44 16.27
C SER A 138 20.12 16.94 14.86
N LEU A 139 19.80 16.18 13.81
CA LEU A 139 20.16 16.46 12.41
C LEU A 139 18.94 16.68 11.49
N GLY A 140 17.71 16.57 12.01
CA GLY A 140 16.48 16.84 11.24
C GLY A 140 16.20 15.82 10.12
N ILE A 141 16.75 14.61 10.21
CA ILE A 141 16.53 13.52 9.25
C ILE A 141 15.36 12.65 9.72
N SER A 142 14.40 12.35 8.84
CA SER A 142 13.31 11.42 9.13
C SER A 142 13.82 9.98 9.24
N GLU A 143 13.97 9.50 10.47
CA GLU A 143 14.49 8.16 10.74
C GLU A 143 13.40 7.09 10.54
N SER A 144 13.66 6.12 9.66
CA SER A 144 12.76 4.97 9.44
C SER A 144 12.78 3.94 10.58
N TRP A 145 13.59 4.18 11.62
CA TRP A 145 13.82 3.33 12.78
C TRP A 145 14.09 4.19 14.02
N LYS A 146 13.62 3.76 15.20
CA LYS A 146 13.97 4.35 16.50
C LYS A 146 14.55 3.26 17.41
N CYS A 147 15.65 3.55 18.10
CA CYS A 147 16.43 2.58 18.87
C CYS A 147 16.16 2.65 20.38
N VAL A 148 16.07 1.47 21.00
CA VAL A 148 15.72 1.24 22.40
C VAL A 148 16.84 0.43 23.06
N LYS A 149 17.49 1.03 24.06
CA LYS A 149 18.52 0.36 24.87
C LYS A 149 17.89 -0.14 26.17
N VAL A 150 18.01 -1.45 26.40
CA VAL A 150 17.46 -2.20 27.56
C VAL A 150 18.59 -2.79 28.41
N PHE A 151 19.83 -2.46 28.04
CA PHE A 151 21.07 -2.98 28.58
C PHE A 151 22.09 -1.83 28.71
N GLY A 152 23.06 -1.99 29.61
CA GLY A 152 24.22 -1.10 29.70
C GLY A 152 25.15 -1.19 28.48
N ASN A 153 25.18 -2.35 27.81
CA ASN A 153 25.89 -2.50 26.53
C ASN A 153 25.21 -1.72 25.38
N ASN A 154 25.98 -0.88 24.69
CA ASN A 154 25.51 -0.11 23.53
C ASN A 154 25.31 -0.94 22.25
N ASP A 155 25.99 -2.08 22.13
CA ASP A 155 26.04 -2.84 20.87
C ASP A 155 24.85 -3.79 20.67
N ILE A 156 24.17 -4.15 21.77
CA ILE A 156 22.99 -5.03 21.76
C ILE A 156 21.77 -4.19 22.17
N TYR A 157 20.88 -3.96 21.21
CA TYR A 157 19.76 -3.03 21.37
C TYR A 157 18.56 -3.49 20.53
N TYR A 158 17.38 -3.01 20.90
CA TYR A 158 16.17 -3.23 20.13
C TYR A 158 15.89 -2.01 19.26
N ARG A 159 15.12 -2.17 18.19
CA ARG A 159 14.59 -1.04 17.42
C ARG A 159 13.23 -1.35 16.82
N ILE A 160 12.43 -0.31 16.69
CA ILE A 160 11.13 -0.32 16.01
C ILE A 160 11.25 0.49 14.71
N GLY A 161 10.70 0.01 13.60
CA GLY A 161 10.82 0.69 12.31
C GLY A 161 9.97 0.12 11.19
N ARG A 162 9.99 0.77 10.03
CA ARG A 162 9.22 0.42 8.83
C ARG A 162 10.08 -0.32 7.82
N THR A 163 9.62 -1.45 7.31
CA THR A 163 10.30 -2.18 6.22
C THR A 163 9.38 -2.47 5.05
N ARG A 164 10.01 -2.74 3.90
CA ARG A 164 9.37 -3.19 2.67
C ARG A 164 10.27 -4.20 1.96
N PRO A 165 10.11 -5.52 2.20
CA PRO A 165 11.08 -6.52 1.74
C PRO A 165 11.16 -6.58 0.20
N ARG A 166 12.37 -6.51 -0.36
CA ARG A 166 12.58 -6.57 -1.83
C ARG A 166 12.63 -8.01 -2.39
N LYS A 167 12.71 -9.00 -1.50
CA LYS A 167 12.85 -10.45 -1.75
C LYS A 167 12.23 -11.22 -0.58
N GLY A 168 12.02 -12.52 -0.73
CA GLY A 168 11.33 -13.38 0.26
C GLY A 168 9.84 -13.54 -0.04
N PRO A 169 9.07 -14.23 0.83
CA PRO A 169 7.64 -14.40 0.66
C PRO A 169 6.89 -13.07 0.76
N ARG A 170 7.19 -12.27 1.80
CA ARG A 170 6.61 -10.94 2.07
C ARG A 170 7.09 -9.82 1.14
N LYS A 171 7.31 -10.12 -0.15
CA LYS A 171 7.96 -9.21 -1.10
C LYS A 171 7.03 -8.07 -1.52
N GLY A 172 7.43 -6.84 -1.20
CA GLY A 172 6.70 -5.62 -1.56
C GLY A 172 5.53 -5.31 -0.63
N GLU A 173 5.24 -6.17 0.34
CA GLU A 173 4.41 -5.87 1.50
C GLU A 173 5.06 -4.77 2.35
N GLU A 174 4.23 -3.97 3.01
CA GLU A 174 4.67 -2.98 3.97
C GLU A 174 4.43 -3.51 5.38
N LEU A 175 5.45 -3.42 6.24
CA LEU A 175 5.47 -4.08 7.54
C LEU A 175 6.09 -3.18 8.60
N LEU A 176 5.53 -3.25 9.81
CA LEU A 176 6.15 -2.76 11.01
C LEU A 176 7.11 -3.83 11.55
N VAL A 177 8.27 -3.42 12.03
CA VAL A 177 9.33 -4.34 12.47
C VAL A 177 9.76 -4.01 13.88
N LEU A 178 9.89 -5.04 14.71
CA LEU A 178 10.63 -5.01 15.96
C LEU A 178 11.88 -5.88 15.78
N ASP A 179 13.06 -5.27 15.68
CA ASP A 179 14.34 -5.98 15.60
C ASP A 179 15.00 -6.02 16.99
N LEU A 180 15.57 -7.17 17.38
CA LEU A 180 16.67 -7.27 18.32
C LEU A 180 17.98 -7.33 17.51
N VAL A 181 18.89 -6.38 17.73
CA VAL A 181 20.17 -6.28 17.05
C VAL A 181 21.29 -6.83 17.93
N MET A 182 22.07 -7.76 17.40
CA MET A 182 23.21 -8.44 18.05
C MET A 182 24.42 -8.49 17.10
N ASP A 183 24.52 -7.54 16.16
CA ASP A 183 25.56 -7.51 15.12
C ASP A 183 26.97 -7.61 15.75
N GLY A 184 27.81 -8.52 15.23
CA GLY A 184 29.11 -8.91 15.80
C GLY A 184 29.06 -10.12 16.76
N TYR A 185 28.05 -10.24 17.62
CA TYR A 185 28.02 -11.16 18.78
C TYR A 185 27.65 -12.62 18.46
N LYS A 186 28.21 -13.21 17.38
CA LYS A 186 27.77 -14.52 16.84
C LYS A 186 27.76 -15.65 17.87
N LYS A 187 28.92 -15.91 18.50
CA LYS A 187 29.14 -17.10 19.35
C LYS A 187 28.67 -16.89 20.79
N GLN A 188 28.71 -15.66 21.28
CA GLN A 188 28.39 -15.32 22.67
C GLN A 188 26.88 -15.15 22.87
N VAL A 189 26.18 -14.60 21.87
CA VAL A 189 24.77 -14.22 22.02
C VAL A 189 23.89 -14.83 20.93
N PHE A 190 24.16 -14.58 19.66
CA PHE A 190 23.22 -14.94 18.58
C PHE A 190 22.97 -16.45 18.45
N VAL A 191 24.02 -17.28 18.49
CA VAL A 191 23.85 -18.75 18.38
C VAL A 191 23.16 -19.31 19.64
N PRO A 192 23.62 -19.04 20.89
CA PRO A 192 22.91 -19.50 22.08
C PRO A 192 21.44 -19.02 22.20
N LEU A 193 21.12 -17.84 21.68
CA LEU A 193 19.74 -17.33 21.64
C LEU A 193 18.92 -17.96 20.50
N LEU A 194 19.55 -18.37 19.40
CA LEU A 194 18.94 -19.13 18.30
C LEU A 194 18.59 -20.56 18.73
N ASP A 195 19.43 -21.19 19.53
CA ASP A 195 19.16 -22.52 20.13
C ASP A 195 17.96 -22.49 21.11
N ARG A 196 17.51 -21.28 21.50
CA ARG A 196 16.34 -21.01 22.35
C ARG A 196 15.14 -20.41 21.60
N LYS A 197 15.25 -20.24 20.28
CA LYS A 197 14.29 -19.47 19.46
C LYS A 197 12.84 -19.94 19.62
N GLU A 198 12.60 -21.25 19.62
CA GLU A 198 11.24 -21.82 19.68
C GLU A 198 10.54 -21.47 21.01
N ILE A 199 11.27 -21.49 22.14
CA ILE A 199 10.77 -21.10 23.46
C ILE A 199 10.45 -19.59 23.50
N ILE A 200 11.26 -18.77 22.82
CA ILE A 200 11.03 -17.32 22.72
C ILE A 200 9.78 -17.03 21.87
N GLU A 201 9.57 -17.76 20.77
CA GLU A 201 8.38 -17.63 19.91
C GLU A 201 7.11 -18.10 20.63
N GLU A 202 7.17 -19.17 21.43
CA GLU A 202 6.05 -19.63 22.27
C GLU A 202 5.66 -18.57 23.32
N ASN A 203 6.65 -18.00 24.03
CA ASN A 203 6.43 -16.95 25.03
C ASN A 203 5.84 -15.65 24.45
N ILE A 204 6.11 -15.33 23.18
CA ILE A 204 5.60 -14.14 22.49
C ILE A 204 4.28 -14.44 21.75
N GLY A 205 4.06 -15.69 21.34
CA GLY A 205 2.96 -16.08 20.44
C GLY A 205 3.15 -15.55 19.02
N SER A 206 4.39 -15.42 18.51
CA SER A 206 4.69 -14.96 17.15
C SER A 206 6.09 -15.35 16.67
N ASP A 207 6.20 -15.70 15.38
CA ASP A 207 7.45 -16.06 14.71
C ASP A 207 8.50 -14.94 14.73
N LEU A 208 9.77 -15.34 14.90
CA LEU A 208 10.95 -14.49 14.77
C LEU A 208 11.73 -14.83 13.49
N GLU A 209 11.70 -13.92 12.52
CA GLU A 209 12.55 -14.02 11.33
C GLU A 209 14.02 -13.68 11.67
N ARG A 210 14.96 -14.38 11.02
CA ARG A 210 16.41 -14.12 11.09
C ARG A 210 16.92 -13.47 9.81
N GLU A 211 18.09 -12.83 9.87
CA GLU A 211 18.78 -12.42 8.63
C GLU A 211 19.12 -13.65 7.77
N LEU A 212 19.17 -13.50 6.44
CA LEU A 212 19.56 -14.61 5.56
C LEU A 212 21.00 -15.07 5.88
N PRO A 213 21.36 -16.37 5.76
CA PRO A 213 22.70 -16.86 6.10
C PRO A 213 23.87 -16.13 5.40
N LYS A 214 23.66 -15.60 4.19
CA LYS A 214 24.63 -14.76 3.47
C LYS A 214 24.83 -13.37 4.10
N VAL A 215 23.85 -12.85 4.82
CA VAL A 215 23.91 -11.58 5.57
C VAL A 215 24.49 -11.81 6.97
N GLU A 216 24.13 -12.93 7.62
CA GLU A 216 24.79 -13.38 8.86
C GLU A 216 26.29 -13.60 8.67
N ALA A 217 26.71 -14.13 7.52
CA ALA A 217 28.11 -14.27 7.16
C ALA A 217 28.89 -12.92 7.11
N THR A 218 28.20 -11.78 7.03
CA THR A 218 28.82 -10.44 7.13
C THR A 218 28.71 -9.84 8.54
N GLY A 219 28.55 -10.66 9.58
CA GLY A 219 28.51 -10.20 10.97
C GLY A 219 27.16 -9.63 11.44
N LYS A 220 26.08 -9.73 10.66
CA LYS A 220 24.78 -9.13 10.99
C LYS A 220 23.83 -10.18 11.57
N TYR A 221 23.50 -10.03 12.84
CA TYR A 221 22.84 -11.06 13.66
C TYR A 221 21.64 -10.45 14.36
N ARG A 222 20.44 -10.83 13.95
CA ARG A 222 19.21 -10.16 14.37
C ARG A 222 18.04 -11.14 14.38
N PHE A 223 17.13 -10.94 15.33
CA PHE A 223 15.79 -11.50 15.29
C PHE A 223 14.78 -10.39 15.03
N LYS A 224 13.74 -10.68 14.24
CA LYS A 224 12.78 -9.71 13.74
C LYS A 224 11.37 -10.24 13.93
N MET A 225 10.56 -9.51 14.70
CA MET A 225 9.12 -9.71 14.68
C MET A 225 8.53 -8.83 13.56
N LEU A 226 7.88 -9.44 12.57
CA LEU A 226 7.29 -8.74 11.43
C LEU A 226 5.77 -8.60 11.60
N LEU A 227 5.36 -7.41 12.01
CA LEU A 227 3.97 -7.05 12.30
C LEU A 227 3.28 -6.42 11.06
N PRO A 228 1.97 -6.66 10.87
CA PRO A 228 1.20 -5.99 9.81
C PRO A 228 1.22 -4.47 9.97
N PHE A 229 1.47 -3.73 8.87
CA PHE A 229 1.45 -2.26 8.91
C PHE A 229 0.04 -1.67 9.13
N ASP A 230 -1.01 -2.49 8.97
CA ASP A 230 -2.37 -2.27 9.46
C ASP A 230 -2.43 -1.63 10.87
N LEU A 231 -1.55 -2.06 11.79
CA LEU A 231 -1.51 -1.53 13.17
C LEU A 231 -1.16 -0.03 13.19
N VAL A 232 -0.32 0.42 12.25
CA VAL A 232 0.00 1.84 12.05
C VAL A 232 -1.17 2.57 11.41
N GLU A 233 -1.78 1.99 10.36
CA GLU A 233 -2.94 2.61 9.66
C GLU A 233 -4.17 2.81 10.56
N LYS A 234 -4.31 2.00 11.61
CA LYS A 234 -5.41 2.04 12.58
C LYS A 234 -5.08 2.85 13.83
N GLY A 235 -3.80 3.09 14.11
CA GLY A 235 -3.35 3.70 15.37
C GLY A 235 -3.38 2.73 16.55
N ASP A 236 -3.16 1.44 16.32
CA ASP A 236 -3.18 0.35 17.33
C ASP A 236 -1.89 0.37 18.22
N VAL A 237 -1.64 1.54 18.84
CA VAL A 237 -0.49 1.81 19.71
C VAL A 237 -0.40 0.78 20.84
N LYS A 238 -1.51 0.48 21.50
CA LYS A 238 -1.55 -0.41 22.67
C LYS A 238 -1.22 -1.87 22.36
N GLU A 239 -1.71 -2.40 21.23
CA GLU A 239 -1.34 -3.75 20.80
C GLU A 239 0.14 -3.82 20.41
N THR A 240 0.62 -2.78 19.71
CA THR A 240 2.01 -2.69 19.24
C THR A 240 2.99 -2.56 20.40
N ALA A 241 2.71 -1.68 21.36
CA ALA A 241 3.48 -1.53 22.59
C ALA A 241 3.51 -2.84 23.38
N LYS A 242 2.35 -3.50 23.58
CA LYS A 242 2.31 -4.80 24.26
C LYS A 242 3.24 -5.83 23.58
N LYS A 243 3.16 -6.00 22.26
CA LYS A 243 4.02 -6.94 21.53
C LYS A 243 5.51 -6.60 21.65
N PHE A 244 5.86 -5.31 21.76
CA PHE A 244 7.24 -4.90 21.96
C PHE A 244 7.74 -5.14 23.39
N VAL A 245 6.91 -4.86 24.39
CA VAL A 245 7.15 -5.17 25.81
C VAL A 245 7.34 -6.69 25.98
N ASP A 246 6.49 -7.51 25.37
CA ASP A 246 6.57 -8.97 25.47
C ASP A 246 7.79 -9.52 24.72
N PHE A 247 8.16 -8.98 23.56
CA PHE A 247 9.42 -9.30 22.87
C PHE A 247 10.66 -9.02 23.74
N ILE A 248 10.73 -7.82 24.31
CA ILE A 248 11.82 -7.38 25.18
C ILE A 248 11.88 -8.26 26.43
N SER A 249 10.73 -8.56 27.03
CA SER A 249 10.64 -9.40 28.25
C SER A 249 11.13 -10.82 27.99
N ALA A 250 10.62 -11.48 26.92
CA ALA A 250 10.98 -12.85 26.57
C ALA A 250 12.47 -13.01 26.20
N THR A 251 13.06 -12.01 25.57
CA THR A 251 14.49 -12.06 25.18
C THR A 251 15.44 -11.55 26.28
N LYS A 252 15.06 -10.57 27.11
CA LYS A 252 15.92 -10.01 28.16
C LYS A 252 16.40 -11.07 29.16
N HIS A 253 15.52 -11.95 29.64
CA HIS A 253 15.92 -13.01 30.58
C HIS A 253 17.04 -13.89 30.00
N HIS A 254 16.89 -14.36 28.76
CA HIS A 254 17.91 -15.17 28.10
C HIS A 254 19.18 -14.40 27.73
N LEU A 255 19.09 -13.09 27.48
CA LEU A 255 20.24 -12.22 27.23
C LEU A 255 21.06 -11.97 28.50
N ASN A 256 20.39 -11.75 29.64
CA ASN A 256 21.04 -11.63 30.96
C ASN A 256 21.84 -12.91 31.30
N GLU A 257 21.29 -14.10 31.04
CA GLU A 257 22.00 -15.38 31.25
C GLU A 257 23.25 -15.54 30.37
N LEU A 258 23.31 -14.85 29.22
CA LEU A 258 24.45 -14.81 28.32
C LEU A 258 25.43 -13.67 28.66
N GLY A 259 25.25 -13.01 29.81
CA GLY A 259 26.10 -11.92 30.30
C GLY A 259 25.78 -10.53 29.73
N VAL A 260 24.69 -10.39 28.97
CA VAL A 260 24.26 -9.09 28.41
C VAL A 260 23.42 -8.37 29.45
N ASN A 261 24.00 -7.33 30.06
CA ASN A 261 23.40 -6.50 31.11
C ASN A 261 23.37 -5.04 30.70
#